data_AF-A0A5M8FFR4-F1
#
_entry.id   AF-A0A5M8FFR4-F1
#
_cell.length_a   1.000
_cell.length_b   1.000
_cell.length_c   1.000
_cell.angle_alpha   90.00
_cell.angle_beta   90.00
_cell.angle_gamma   90.00
#
_symmetry.space_group_name_H-M   'P 1'
#
loop_
_entity.id
_entity.type
_entity.pdbx_description
1 polymer ?
#
loop_
_entity_poly.entity_id
_entity_poly.type
_entity_poly.pdbx_seq_one_letter_code
_entity_poly.pdbx_strand_id
1 'polypeptide(L)' 'MPGSTFQTNPYDLYKLLEDCHRGMLQLPDFQRSWVWDEDRIKSLIASVSRAFPVGALMTL' A
#
# COMPACT_ATOMS: atom_id res chain seq x y z
N MET A 1 -27.18 -4.35 -7.13
CA MET A 1 -26.38 -4.88 -6.01
C MET A 1 -25.49 -3.74 -5.54
N PRO A 2 -25.61 -3.25 -4.29
CA PRO A 2 -24.62 -2.32 -3.78
C PRO A 2 -23.25 -3.01 -3.83
N GLY A 3 -22.25 -2.33 -4.40
CA GLY A 3 -20.90 -2.88 -4.49
C GLY A 3 -20.36 -3.23 -3.11
N SER A 4 -19.57 -4.28 -3.01
CA SER A 4 -18.89 -4.65 -1.76
C SER A 4 -18.07 -3.46 -1.24
N THR A 5 -18.24 -3.12 0.04
CA THR A 5 -17.46 -2.08 0.72
C THR A 5 -15.95 -2.38 0.73
N PHE A 6 -15.56 -3.66 0.59
CA PHE A 6 -14.16 -4.10 0.58
C PHE A 6 -13.81 -4.85 -0.70
N GLN A 7 -12.57 -4.68 -1.17
CA GLN A 7 -11.98 -5.43 -2.28
C GLN A 7 -10.88 -6.34 -1.74
N THR A 8 -10.94 -7.64 -2.06
CA THR A 8 -9.98 -8.66 -1.61
C THR A 8 -9.06 -9.16 -2.73
N ASN A 9 -9.18 -8.58 -3.93
CA ASN A 9 -8.43 -9.03 -5.09
C ASN A 9 -7.01 -8.46 -5.07
N PRO A 10 -6.02 -9.19 -5.62
CA PRO A 10 -4.68 -8.65 -5.82
C PRO A 10 -4.74 -7.35 -6.63
N TYR A 11 -3.98 -6.35 -6.17
CA TYR A 11 -3.87 -5.06 -6.83
C TYR A 11 -2.44 -4.86 -7.33
N ASP A 12 -2.29 -4.25 -8.51
CA ASP A 12 -0.99 -4.02 -9.12
C ASP A 12 -0.23 -2.92 -8.37
N LEU A 13 0.95 -3.26 -7.83
CA LEU A 13 1.79 -2.32 -7.10
C LEU A 13 2.20 -1.12 -7.97
N TYR A 14 2.41 -1.31 -9.28
CA TYR A 14 2.76 -0.22 -10.17
C TYR A 14 1.65 0.83 -10.24
N LYS A 15 0.39 0.38 -10.38
CA LYS A 15 -0.78 1.26 -10.39
C LYS A 15 -0.93 2.01 -9.06
N LEU A 16 -0.67 1.33 -7.95
CA LEU A 16 -0.74 1.93 -6.62
C LEU A 16 0.27 3.09 -6.49
N LEU A 17 1.51 2.88 -6.97
CA LEU A 17 2.55 3.90 -6.95
C LEU A 17 2.24 5.07 -7.89
N GLU A 18 1.65 4.80 -9.05
CA GLU A 18 1.19 5.84 -9.99
C GLU A 18 0.08 6.69 -9.38
N ASP A 19 -0.90 6.07 -8.72
CA ASP A 19 -2.00 6.77 -8.06
C ASP A 19 -1.52 7.64 -6.89
N CYS A 20 -0.52 7.16 -6.13
CA CYS A 20 0.19 7.96 -5.13
C CYS A 20 0.91 9.15 -5.76
N HIS A 21 1.64 8.93 -6.86
CA HIS A 21 2.38 9.98 -7.55
C HIS A 21 1.46 11.07 -8.11
N ARG A 22 0.28 10.68 -8.61
CA ARG A 22 -0.75 11.59 -9.11
C ARG A 22 -1.54 12.30 -8.01
N GLY A 23 -1.31 11.93 -6.75
CA GLY A 23 -2.03 12.48 -5.60
C GLY A 23 -3.47 12.00 -5.47
N MET A 24 -3.86 10.91 -6.16
CA MET A 24 -5.17 10.27 -5.98
C MET A 24 -5.19 9.43 -4.70
N LEU A 25 -4.05 8.80 -4.38
CA LEU A 25 -3.83 8.18 -3.07
C LEU A 25 -3.05 9.15 -2.20
N GLN A 26 -3.65 9.52 -1.07
CA GLN A 26 -3.06 10.46 -0.13
C GLN A 26 -3.02 9.87 1.26
N LEU A 27 -2.03 10.31 2.03
CA LEU A 27 -1.93 9.98 3.44
C LEU A 27 -2.90 10.88 4.22
N PRO A 28 -3.84 10.33 5.01
CA PRO A 28 -4.73 11.15 5.81
C PRO A 28 -3.96 11.95 6.87
N ASP A 29 -4.44 13.14 7.21
CA ASP A 29 -3.83 14.01 8.23
C ASP A 29 -3.72 13.34 9.61
N PHE A 30 -4.59 12.37 9.89
CA PHE A 30 -4.61 11.60 11.13
C PHE A 30 -3.61 10.42 11.15
N GLN A 31 -2.84 10.24 10.07
CA GLN A 31 -1.84 9.17 10.03
C GLN A 31 -0.67 9.49 10.96
N ARG A 32 -0.25 8.49 11.72
CA ARG A 32 0.93 8.61 12.59
C ARG A 32 2.18 8.85 11.76
N SER A 33 3.11 9.63 12.31
CA SER A 33 4.42 9.81 11.71
C SER A 33 5.11 8.46 11.48
N TRP A 34 5.99 8.44 10.49
CA TRP A 34 6.78 7.27 10.16
C TRP A 34 7.61 6.78 11.35
N VAL A 35 7.53 5.48 11.67
CA VAL A 35 8.24 4.85 12.81
C VAL A 35 9.07 3.62 12.43
N TRP A 36 9.16 3.30 11.15
CA TRP A 36 9.90 2.09 10.74
C TRP A 36 11.40 2.36 10.72
N ASP A 37 12.14 1.43 11.33
CA ASP A 37 13.58 1.34 11.23
C ASP A 37 14.04 0.90 9.82
N GLU A 38 15.32 1.09 9.54
CA GLU A 38 15.92 0.79 8.23
C GLU A 38 15.83 -0.70 7.86
N ASP A 39 15.93 -1.59 8.85
CA ASP A 39 15.92 -3.05 8.61
C ASP A 39 14.54 -3.54 8.17
N ARG A 40 13.46 -2.98 8.73
CA ARG A 40 12.09 -3.25 8.28
C ARG A 40 11.86 -2.76 6.86
N ILE A 41 12.40 -1.60 6.49
CA ILE A 41 12.31 -1.07 5.12
C ILE A 41 13.00 -2.02 4.14
N LYS A 42 14.25 -2.41 4.41
CA LYS A 42 15.00 -3.36 3.59
C LYS A 42 14.26 -4.69 3.45
N SER A 43 13.69 -5.19 4.55
CA SER A 43 12.94 -6.44 4.56
C SER A 43 11.68 -6.37 3.68
N LEU A 44 10.96 -5.25 3.71
CA LEU A 44 9.80 -5.03 2.85
C LEU A 44 10.19 -5.01 1.37
N ILE A 45 11.24 -4.27 1.02
CA ILE A 45 11.74 -4.19 -0.37
C ILE A 45 12.15 -5.59 -0.84
N ALA A 46 12.90 -6.35 -0.03
CA ALA A 46 13.30 -7.72 -0.37
C ALA A 46 12.11 -8.69 -0.52
N SER A 47 11.00 -8.44 0.19
CA SER A 47 9.74 -9.19 0.03
C SER A 47 9.10 -8.90 -1.33
N VAL A 48 8.95 -7.61 -1.65
CA VAL A 48 8.40 -7.12 -2.93
C VAL A 48 9.23 -7.63 -4.11
N SER A 49 10.56 -7.55 -4.03
CA SER A 49 11.46 -8.04 -5.10
C SER A 49 11.34 -9.54 -5.36
N ARG A 50 10.87 -10.31 -4.37
CA ARG A 50 10.61 -11.75 -4.50
C ARG A 50 9.15 -12.07 -4.85
N ALA A 51 8.35 -11.05 -5.19
CA ALA A 51 6.94 -11.16 -5.50
C ALA A 51 6.10 -11.82 -4.39
N PHE A 52 6.54 -11.70 -3.13
CA PHE A 52 5.72 -12.13 -2.01
C PHE A 52 4.54 -11.17 -1.82
N PRO A 53 3.34 -11.67 -1.48
CA PRO A 53 2.17 -10.83 -1.28
C PRO A 53 2.36 -9.88 -0.09
N VAL A 54 2.04 -8.60 -0.29
CA VAL A 54 2.17 -7.54 0.73
C VAL A 54 0.80 -7.27 1.34
N GLY A 55 0.41 -8.12 2.30
CA GLY A 55 -0.73 -7.91 3.19
C GLY A 55 -1.99 -7.32 2.55
N ALA A 56 -2.58 -6.32 3.21
CA ALA A 56 -3.71 -5.55 2.73
C ALA A 56 -3.45 -4.05 2.94
N LEU A 57 -3.93 -3.22 2.01
CA LEU A 57 -3.93 -1.77 2.11
C LEU A 57 -5.39 -1.29 2.15
N MET A 58 -5.68 -0.35 3.04
CA MET A 58 -6.97 0.34 3.08
C MET A 58 -6.78 1.77 2.60
N THR A 59 -7.63 2.18 1.66
CA THR A 59 -7.63 3.52 1.04
C THR A 59 -9.01 4.14 1.22
N LEU A 60 -9.10 5.48 1.23
CA LEU A 60 -10.35 6.23 1.35
C LEU A 60 -10.85 6.68 -0.02
#